data_AF-A0A6L7SSP9-F1
#
_entry.id   AF-A0A6L7SSP9-F1
#
_cell.length_a   1.000
_cell.length_b   1.000
_cell.length_c   1.000
_cell.angle_alpha   90.00
_cell.angle_beta   90.00
_cell.angle_gamma   90.00
#
_symmetry.space_group_name_H-M   'P 1'
#
loop_
_entity.id
_entity.type
_entity.pdbx_description
1 polymer ?
#
loop_
_entity_poly.entity_id
_entity_poly.type
_entity_poly.pdbx_seq_one_letter_code
_entity_poly.pdbx_strand_id
1 'polypeptide(L)'
;MIDSIYVNEGANLHDNQYNRFGREKMSTVSQRYKCIVIDPPWDQGKTGKRSVRPNQGANLDYPTMNYDEIAAVPVAKWADDEAFLWLWATNSRSR
;
A
#
# COMPACT_ATOMS: atom_id res chain seq x y z
N MET A 1 6.96 -5.59 -4.88
CA MET A 1 6.97 -4.35 -5.68
C MET A 1 5.60 -3.73 -5.47
N ILE A 2 5.50 -2.55 -4.86
CA ILE A 2 4.21 -1.88 -4.66
C ILE A 2 3.80 -1.33 -6.03
N ASP A 3 2.91 -2.04 -6.73
CA ASP A 3 2.59 -1.77 -8.14
C ASP A 3 1.42 -0.80 -8.33
N SER A 4 0.77 -0.26 -7.30
CA SER A 4 -0.22 0.81 -7.47
C SER A 4 -0.59 1.49 -6.15
N ILE A 5 -0.51 2.82 -6.11
CA ILE A 5 -1.21 3.65 -5.11
C ILE A 5 -2.52 4.09 -5.75
N TYR A 6 -3.65 3.70 -5.16
CA TYR A 6 -4.96 4.21 -5.57
C TYR A 6 -5.19 5.57 -4.90
N VAL A 7 -5.36 6.62 -5.70
CA VAL A 7 -5.80 7.94 -5.23
C VAL A 7 -7.28 8.08 -5.57
N ASN A 8 -8.13 8.21 -4.56
CA ASN A 8 -9.49 8.69 -4.74
C ASN A 8 -9.45 10.21 -4.56
N GLU A 9 -9.28 10.95 -5.65
CA GLU A 9 -9.43 12.39 -5.61
C GLU A 9 -10.92 12.69 -5.39
N GLY A 10 -11.24 13.30 -4.25
CA GLY A 10 -12.53 13.96 -4.05
C GLY A 10 -12.64 15.12 -5.05
N ALA A 11 -13.00 14.79 -6.28
CA ALA A 11 -13.25 15.76 -7.33
C ALA A 11 -14.50 16.55 -6.95
N ASN A 12 -14.35 17.88 -7.05
CA ASN A 12 -15.47 18.79 -7.22
C ASN A 12 -16.46 18.18 -8.22
N LEU A 13 -17.72 18.12 -7.79
CA LEU A 13 -18.84 17.74 -8.64
C LEU A 13 -18.83 18.69 -9.86
N HIS A 14 -19.06 18.13 -11.05
CA HIS A 14 -18.95 18.76 -12.38
C HIS A 14 -17.58 18.63 -13.07
N ASP A 15 -17.15 17.41 -13.37
CA ASP A 15 -16.96 17.03 -14.78
C ASP A 15 -16.89 15.51 -14.93
N ASN A 16 -17.99 14.99 -15.44
CA ASN A 16 -18.23 13.58 -15.71
C ASN A 16 -17.62 13.23 -17.06
N GLN A 17 -16.40 12.66 -17.10
CA GLN A 17 -16.00 11.66 -18.10
C GLN A 17 -14.97 10.68 -17.52
N TYR A 18 -15.46 9.46 -17.24
CA TYR A 18 -14.69 8.28 -16.87
C TYR A 18 -13.61 7.98 -17.93
N ASN A 19 -12.35 8.35 -17.66
CA ASN A 19 -11.24 7.96 -18.51
C ASN A 19 -10.79 6.53 -18.12
N ARG A 20 -11.32 5.55 -18.86
CA ARG A 20 -11.05 4.13 -18.70
C ARG A 20 -9.74 3.81 -19.42
N PHE A 21 -8.72 3.41 -18.66
CA PHE A 21 -7.50 2.75 -19.14
C PHE A 21 -6.73 3.46 -20.27
N GLY A 22 -6.16 4.63 -19.97
CA GLY A 22 -5.08 5.24 -20.77
C GLY A 22 -3.76 5.20 -20.00
N ARG A 23 -2.72 4.54 -20.54
CA ARG A 23 -1.33 4.67 -20.07
C ARG A 23 -0.82 6.06 -20.45
N GLU A 24 -1.20 7.10 -19.72
CA GLU A 24 -0.55 8.40 -19.83
C GLU A 24 0.57 8.51 -18.80
N LYS A 25 1.74 8.89 -19.29
CA LYS A 25 2.94 9.12 -18.49
C LYS A 25 2.68 10.38 -17.66
N MET A 26 2.39 10.23 -16.36
CA MET A 26 2.17 11.35 -15.45
C MET A 26 3.29 12.38 -15.59
N SER A 27 2.92 13.59 -15.96
CA SER A 27 3.76 14.76 -15.75
C SER A 27 3.99 14.90 -14.25
N THR A 28 5.24 15.15 -13.87
CA THR A 28 5.73 15.30 -12.49
C THR A 28 5.12 16.54 -11.81
N VAL A 29 3.83 16.49 -11.51
CA VAL A 29 3.30 17.27 -10.39
C VAL A 29 3.80 16.53 -9.15
N SER A 30 4.60 17.21 -8.33
CA SER A 30 5.00 16.73 -7.01
C SER A 30 3.76 16.76 -6.09
N GLN A 31 2.77 15.92 -6.40
CA GLN A 31 1.53 15.89 -5.66
C GLN A 31 1.84 15.36 -4.27
N ARG A 32 1.71 16.24 -3.27
CA ARG A 32 1.74 15.85 -1.86
C ARG A 32 0.34 15.53 -1.39
N TYR A 33 0.25 14.62 -0.44
CA TYR A 33 -1.00 14.03 0.03
C TYR A 33 -1.25 14.41 1.49
N LYS A 34 -2.47 14.86 1.78
CA LYS A 34 -2.95 15.11 3.15
C LYS A 34 -3.36 13.83 3.89
N CYS A 35 -3.55 12.73 3.17
CA CYS A 35 -3.90 11.43 3.74
C CYS A 35 -3.18 10.34 2.96
N ILE A 36 -2.39 9.53 3.66
CA ILE A 36 -1.64 8.41 3.11
C ILE A 36 -2.11 7.15 3.83
N VAL A 37 -2.45 6.10 3.07
CA VAL A 37 -2.80 4.79 3.61
C VAL A 37 -1.77 3.78 3.13
N ILE A 38 -1.15 3.04 4.04
CA ILE A 38 -0.13 2.04 3.72
C ILE A 38 -0.51 0.72 4.40
N ASP A 39 -0.52 -0.34 3.61
CA ASP A 39 -0.52 -1.73 4.08
C ASP A 39 0.81 -2.40 3.70
N PRO A 40 1.84 -2.32 4.57
CA PRO A 40 3.15 -2.86 4.25
C PRO A 40 3.10 -4.38 4.08
N PRO A 41 3.94 -4.96 3.22
CA PRO A 41 4.11 -6.41 3.14
C PRO A 41 4.92 -6.88 4.34
N TRP A 42 4.31 -6.89 5.52
CA TRP A 42 4.93 -7.27 6.79
C TRP A 42 5.65 -8.60 6.68
N ASP A 43 6.79 -8.73 7.35
CA ASP A 43 7.53 -9.98 7.46
C ASP A 43 6.80 -11.01 8.34
N GLN A 44 5.72 -11.54 7.80
CA GLN A 44 4.86 -12.53 8.42
C GLN A 44 4.60 -13.67 7.43
N GLY A 45 4.08 -14.77 7.95
CA GLY A 45 3.57 -15.84 7.10
C GLY A 45 2.09 -16.10 7.27
N LYS A 46 1.62 -17.15 6.60
CA LYS A 46 0.22 -17.54 6.66
C LYS A 46 -0.13 -18.05 8.06
N THR A 47 -1.23 -17.52 8.62
CA THR A 47 -1.69 -17.89 9.96
C THR A 47 -2.40 -19.25 9.95
N GLY A 48 -1.86 -20.19 10.72
CA GLY A 48 -2.48 -21.47 11.05
C GLY A 48 -2.45 -22.52 9.92
N LYS A 49 -2.21 -23.78 10.28
CA LYS A 49 -2.45 -24.91 9.38
C LYS A 49 -3.94 -25.27 9.45
N ARG A 50 -4.63 -25.17 8.32
CA ARG A 50 -6.05 -25.54 8.23
C ARG A 50 -6.16 -26.98 7.77
N SER A 51 -6.88 -27.82 8.51
CA SER A 51 -7.13 -29.23 8.14
C SER A 51 -7.73 -29.37 6.74
N VAL A 52 -8.59 -28.42 6.35
CA VAL A 52 -9.21 -28.34 5.02
C VAL A 52 -8.26 -27.91 3.89
N ARG A 53 -7.00 -27.57 4.19
CA ARG A 53 -5.97 -27.18 3.20
C ARG A 53 -4.63 -27.86 3.55
N PRO A 54 -4.48 -29.17 3.29
CA PRO A 54 -3.27 -29.91 3.68
C PRO A 54 -1.99 -29.41 2.98
N ASN A 55 -2.11 -28.87 1.77
CA ASN A 55 -0.97 -28.37 0.98
C ASN A 55 -0.66 -26.88 1.23
N GLN A 56 -1.20 -26.28 2.30
CA GLN A 56 -0.91 -24.88 2.64
C GLN A 56 0.51 -24.74 3.19
N GLY A 57 1.38 -24.06 2.44
CA GLY A 57 2.70 -23.62 2.92
C GLY A 57 2.61 -22.52 3.98
N ALA A 58 3.70 -22.30 4.70
CA ALA A 58 3.78 -21.30 5.78
C ALA A 58 4.07 -19.87 5.27
N ASN A 59 4.45 -19.72 4.01
CA ASN A 59 4.86 -18.45 3.41
C ASN A 59 3.69 -17.79 2.66
N LEU A 60 3.70 -16.47 2.63
CA LEU A 60 2.82 -15.68 1.79
C LEU A 60 3.16 -15.90 0.31
N ASP A 61 2.20 -15.69 -0.57
CA ASP A 61 2.37 -15.88 -2.02
C ASP A 61 3.07 -14.66 -2.67
N TYR A 62 3.51 -13.71 -1.85
CA TYR A 62 4.20 -12.49 -2.24
C TYR A 62 5.42 -12.24 -1.33
N PRO A 63 6.46 -11.52 -1.84
CA PRO A 63 7.61 -11.14 -1.04
C PRO A 63 7.22 -10.21 0.12
N THR A 64 7.84 -10.42 1.27
CA THR A 64 7.72 -9.55 2.45
C THR A 64 8.87 -8.55 2.53
N MET A 65 8.71 -7.53 3.36
CA MET A 65 9.74 -6.56 3.74
C MET A 65 9.98 -6.64 5.24
N ASN A 66 11.23 -6.54 5.65
CA ASN A 66 11.59 -6.43 7.06
C ASN A 66 11.25 -5.02 7.60
N TYR A 67 11.35 -4.84 8.92
CA TYR A 67 11.02 -3.56 9.56
C TYR A 67 11.88 -2.39 9.07
N ASP A 68 13.17 -2.60 8.81
CA ASP A 68 14.07 -1.53 8.35
C ASP A 68 13.71 -1.08 6.93
N GLU A 69 13.34 -2.02 6.06
CA GLU A 69 12.87 -1.74 4.71
C GLU A 69 11.55 -0.97 4.72
N ILE A 70 10.61 -1.36 5.59
CA ILE A 70 9.33 -0.66 5.76
C ILE A 70 9.56 0.75 6.33
N ALA A 71 10.45 0.90 7.31
CA ALA A 71 10.80 2.20 7.91
C ALA A 71 11.52 3.14 6.93
N ALA A 72 12.23 2.58 5.94
CA ALA A 72 12.92 3.34 4.91
C ALA A 72 11.99 3.88 3.80
N VAL A 73 10.70 3.52 3.80
CA VAL A 73 9.71 4.05 2.84
C VAL A 73 9.64 5.58 2.96
N PRO A 74 9.82 6.35 1.87
CA PRO A 74 10.02 7.80 1.94
C PRO A 74 8.68 8.55 2.05
N VAL A 75 7.86 8.24 3.05
CA VAL A 75 6.52 8.82 3.26
C VAL A 75 6.58 10.36 3.29
N ALA A 76 7.63 10.93 3.89
CA ALA A 76 7.83 12.37 3.96
C ALA A 76 7.95 13.08 2.59
N LYS A 77 8.41 12.37 1.55
CA LYS A 77 8.47 12.93 0.19
C LYS A 77 7.08 13.06 -0.44
N TRP A 78 6.11 12.31 0.06
CA TRP A 78 4.74 12.26 -0.45
C TRP A 78 3.76 13.03 0.44
N ALA A 79 4.07 13.20 1.73
CA ALA A 79 3.18 13.86 2.68
C ALA A 79 3.16 15.39 2.50
N ASP A 80 1.97 15.99 2.53
CA ASP A 80 1.82 17.45 2.70
C ASP A 80 2.30 17.89 4.10
N ASP A 81 2.42 19.19 4.35
CA ASP A 81 2.90 19.72 5.65
C ASP A 81 1.98 19.30 6.81
N GLU A 82 0.66 19.29 6.55
CA GLU A 82 -0.36 18.80 7.47
C GLU A 82 -1.04 17.57 6.87
N ALA A 83 -0.60 16.39 7.29
CA ALA A 83 -1.06 15.13 6.74
C ALA A 83 -1.28 14.04 7.81
N PHE A 84 -2.16 13.10 7.48
CA PHE A 84 -2.41 11.88 8.26
C PHE A 84 -1.80 10.66 7.56
N LEU A 85 -1.19 9.77 8.35
CA LEU A 85 -0.76 8.44 7.92
C LEU A 85 -1.62 7.38 8.60
N TRP A 86 -2.30 6.58 7.79
CA TRP A 86 -2.98 5.36 8.22
C TRP A 86 -2.12 4.16 7.85
N LEU A 87 -1.50 3.56 8.86
CA LEU A 87 -0.66 2.39 8.69
C LEU A 87 -1.40 1.13 9.17
N TRP A 88 -1.64 0.19 8.26
CA TRP A 88 -2.18 -1.10 8.65
C TRP A 88 -1.09 -1.91 9.34
N ALA A 89 -1.30 -2.27 10.60
CA ALA A 89 -0.39 -3.11 11.38
C ALA A 89 -1.03 -4.47 11.67
N THR A 90 -0.22 -5.53 11.67
CA THR A 90 -0.68 -6.88 12.02
C THR A 90 -0.24 -7.27 13.43
N ASN A 91 -1.00 -8.15 14.08
CA ASN A 91 -0.63 -8.75 15.36
C ASN A 91 0.28 -9.98 15.17
N SER A 92 1.20 -9.92 14.21
CA SER A 92 2.17 -10.98 13.96
C SER A 92 3.52 -10.58 14.52
N ARG A 93 4.25 -11.56 15.05
CA ARG A 93 5.68 -11.38 15.31
C ARG A 93 6.41 -11.47 13.95
N SER A 94 7.33 -10.55 13.70
CA SER A 94 8.28 -10.68 12.59
C SER A 94 9.00 -12.02 12.69
N ARG A 95 9.30 -12.63 11.55
CA ARG A 95 10.00 -13.91 11.50
C ARG A 95 11.50 -13.77 11.70
#